data_AF-A0AAF0F2F1-F1
#
_entry.id   AF-A0AAF0F2F1-F1
#
_cell.length_a   1.000
_cell.length_b   1.000
_cell.length_c   1.000
_cell.angle_alpha   90.00
_cell.angle_beta   90.00
_cell.angle_gamma   90.00
#
_symmetry.space_group_name_H-M   'P 1'
#
loop_
_entity.id
_entity.type
_entity.pdbx_description
1 polymer ?
#
loop_
_entity_poly.entity_id
_entity_poly.type
_entity_poly.pdbx_seq_one_letter_code
_entity_poly.pdbx_strand_id
1 'polypeptide(L)'
;MALQVERHRALQEILSHKGLPPELVCYILMLSDDARMLSVTRAEDQVYTNDANVCHLQTPPLPSKLVRHFLARVVVDTDSHDQGWSSDPMREWIGTYQGSYTWWELSLHRKDPEAPDADTREAEAPGPDDTSEADEANPMPGYTEVHRTHLTHNIHGSRDYRRHTITLERDHPILEDARPGDVLCLWARTQFMAWANFVRYARISVWLDWDA
;
A
#
# COMPACT_ATOMS: atom_id res chain seq x y z
N MET A 1 3.15 19.81 11.24
CA MET A 1 4.23 19.03 11.88
C MET A 1 4.66 19.61 13.22
N ALA A 2 5.22 20.83 13.31
CA ALA A 2 5.68 21.41 14.59
C ALA A 2 4.61 21.41 15.70
N LEU A 3 3.39 21.86 15.41
CA LEU A 3 2.28 21.85 16.36
C LEU A 3 1.87 20.44 16.83
N GLN A 4 1.96 19.43 15.95
CA GLN A 4 1.65 18.03 16.31
C GLN A 4 2.73 17.44 17.21
N VAL A 5 4.00 17.76 16.95
CA VAL A 5 5.14 17.34 17.79
C VAL A 5 5.02 17.93 19.20
N GLU A 6 4.70 19.21 19.30
CA GLU A 6 4.49 19.88 20.59
C GLU A 6 3.32 19.29 21.36
N ARG A 7 2.19 19.06 20.68
CA ARG A 7 1.02 18.39 21.26
C ARG A 7 1.37 16.99 21.76
N HIS A 8 2.05 16.19 20.93
CA HIS A 8 2.44 14.83 21.26
C HIS A 8 3.32 14.80 22.53
N ARG A 9 4.36 15.65 22.57
CA ARG A 9 5.25 15.78 23.73
C ARG A 9 4.47 16.17 25.00
N ALA A 10 3.56 17.14 24.91
CA ALA A 10 2.74 17.55 26.04
C ALA A 10 1.83 16.43 26.54
N LEU A 11 1.19 15.68 25.63
CA LEU A 11 0.36 14.53 25.99
C LEU A 11 1.19 13.42 26.64
N GLN A 12 2.35 13.10 26.08
CA GLN A 12 3.28 12.12 26.62
C GLN A 12 3.71 12.50 28.04
N GLU A 13 4.09 13.75 28.27
CA GLU A 13 4.48 14.27 29.60
C GLU A 13 3.32 14.13 30.61
N ILE A 14 2.11 14.56 30.24
CA ILE A 14 0.91 14.46 31.10
C ILE A 14 0.61 13.00 31.46
N LEU A 15 0.67 12.09 30.48
CA LEU A 15 0.34 10.68 30.68
C LEU A 15 1.43 9.96 31.49
N SER A 16 2.71 10.26 31.25
CA SER A 16 3.82 9.72 32.03
C SER A 16 3.77 10.19 33.49
N HIS A 17 3.39 11.44 33.77
CA HIS A 17 3.20 11.92 35.14
C HIS A 17 2.07 11.22 35.91
N LYS A 18 1.15 10.55 35.21
CA LYS A 18 0.11 9.72 35.85
C LYS A 18 0.62 8.33 36.25
N GLY A 19 1.90 8.02 36.05
CA GLY A 19 2.51 6.74 36.39
C GLY A 19 2.09 5.59 35.48
N LEU A 20 1.59 5.91 34.28
CA LEU A 20 1.24 4.90 33.29
C LEU A 20 2.51 4.26 32.69
N PRO A 21 2.55 2.93 32.52
CA PRO A 21 3.59 2.25 31.74
C PRO A 21 3.74 2.86 30.34
N PRO A 22 4.96 2.98 29.80
CA PRO A 22 5.21 3.54 28.47
C PRO A 22 4.35 2.90 27.38
N GLU A 23 4.13 1.59 27.45
CA GLU A 23 3.32 0.84 26.49
C GLU A 23 1.87 1.30 26.47
N LEU A 24 1.31 1.62 27.66
CA LEU A 24 -0.05 2.18 27.77
C LEU A 24 -0.11 3.63 27.32
N VAL A 25 0.94 4.43 27.53
CA VAL A 25 1.02 5.79 27.00
C VAL A 25 1.01 5.76 25.47
N CYS A 26 1.88 4.96 24.85
CA CYS A 26 1.90 4.79 23.39
C CYS A 26 0.55 4.31 22.86
N TYR A 27 -0.07 3.32 23.53
CA TYR A 27 -1.38 2.81 23.13
C TYR A 27 -2.50 3.87 23.21
N ILE A 28 -2.54 4.68 24.26
CA ILE A 28 -3.50 5.78 24.42
C ILE A 28 -3.30 6.84 23.32
N LEU A 29 -2.05 7.23 23.04
CA LEU A 29 -1.75 8.22 22.01
C LEU A 29 -2.18 7.73 20.63
N MET A 30 -1.92 6.46 20.31
CA MET A 30 -2.42 5.83 19.10
C MET A 30 -3.95 5.82 19.01
N LEU A 31 -4.65 5.47 20.10
CA LEU A 31 -6.13 5.49 20.13
C LEU A 31 -6.70 6.91 20.00
N SER A 32 -5.91 7.94 20.28
CA SER A 32 -6.32 9.35 20.19
C SER A 32 -6.10 9.98 18.80
N ASP A 33 -5.74 9.17 17.78
CA ASP A 33 -5.33 9.63 16.46
C ASP A 33 -4.13 10.61 16.50
N ASP A 34 -3.38 10.60 17.61
CA ASP A 34 -2.11 11.30 17.73
C ASP A 34 -1.00 10.38 17.21
N ALA A 35 -0.82 10.41 15.88
CA ALA A 35 0.09 9.54 15.15
C ALA A 35 0.97 10.34 14.16
N ARG A 36 2.19 9.84 13.92
CA ARG A 36 3.11 10.38 12.93
C ARG A 36 2.68 9.91 11.54
N MET A 37 2.49 10.83 10.62
CA MET A 37 2.14 10.49 9.23
C MET A 37 3.39 10.31 8.37
N LEU A 38 3.49 9.17 7.67
CA LEU A 38 4.41 8.95 6.56
C LEU A 38 3.59 8.80 5.28
N SER A 39 4.06 9.35 4.16
CA SER A 39 3.36 9.21 2.90
C SER A 39 4.31 9.12 1.72
N VAL A 40 3.97 8.26 0.77
CA VAL A 40 4.64 8.13 -0.53
C VAL A 40 3.60 8.39 -1.61
N THR A 41 3.97 9.14 -2.64
CA THR A 41 3.08 9.56 -3.73
C THR A 41 3.78 9.33 -5.06
N ARG A 42 3.00 8.88 -6.05
CA ARG A 42 3.39 8.84 -7.45
C ARG A 42 2.33 9.57 -8.26
N ALA A 43 2.75 10.54 -9.07
CA ALA A 43 1.86 11.40 -9.86
C ALA A 43 2.36 11.43 -11.31
N GLU A 44 2.24 10.29 -11.96
CA GLU A 44 2.70 10.05 -13.33
C GLU A 44 1.61 9.29 -14.07
N ASP A 45 1.41 9.63 -15.34
CA ASP A 45 0.52 8.90 -16.23
C ASP A 45 1.16 7.56 -16.58
N GLN A 46 0.49 6.46 -16.22
CA GLN A 46 0.90 5.10 -16.49
C GLN A 46 -0.30 4.30 -16.99
N VAL A 47 -0.03 3.40 -17.94
CA VAL A 47 -1.03 2.46 -18.45
C VAL A 47 -0.56 1.05 -18.15
N TYR A 48 -1.48 0.23 -17.65
CA TYR A 48 -1.29 -1.19 -17.40
C TYR A 48 -2.25 -1.97 -18.30
N THR A 49 -1.76 -3.03 -18.94
CA THR A 49 -2.51 -3.87 -19.90
C THR A 49 -2.04 -5.32 -19.78
N ASN A 50 -2.69 -6.24 -20.50
CA ASN A 50 -2.24 -7.64 -20.64
C ASN A 50 -2.15 -8.38 -19.30
N ASP A 51 -3.28 -8.50 -18.59
CA ASP A 51 -3.35 -9.24 -17.32
C ASP A 51 -2.38 -8.71 -16.24
N ALA A 52 -2.11 -7.40 -16.26
CA ALA A 52 -1.17 -6.75 -15.35
C ALA A 52 -1.43 -7.06 -13.87
N ASN A 53 -0.35 -7.45 -13.19
CA ASN A 53 -0.21 -7.59 -11.75
C ASN A 53 1.05 -6.81 -11.31
N VAL A 54 0.97 -5.47 -11.35
CA VAL A 54 2.18 -4.63 -11.23
C VAL A 54 2.14 -3.79 -9.95
N CYS A 55 3.20 -3.87 -9.16
CA CYS A 55 3.44 -2.95 -8.04
C CYS A 55 3.68 -1.54 -8.61
N HIS A 56 2.70 -0.66 -8.42
CA HIS A 56 2.72 0.71 -8.92
C HIS A 56 3.47 1.65 -7.98
N LEU A 57 3.33 1.43 -6.67
CA LEU A 57 3.83 2.28 -5.61
C LEU A 57 4.11 1.45 -4.35
N GLN A 58 5.21 1.73 -3.66
CA GLN A 58 5.55 1.08 -2.40
C GLN A 58 6.01 2.09 -1.35
N THR A 59 5.81 1.77 -0.06
CA THR A 59 6.40 2.55 1.04
C THR A 59 7.88 2.20 1.21
N PRO A 60 8.69 3.05 1.88
CA PRO A 60 9.89 2.55 2.54
C PRO A 60 9.51 1.50 3.61
N PRO A 61 10.50 0.72 4.11
CA PRO A 61 10.30 -0.13 5.29
C PRO A 61 9.69 0.67 6.43
N LEU A 62 8.59 0.17 7.00
CA LEU A 62 7.82 0.86 8.02
C LEU A 62 8.62 0.91 9.32
N PRO A 63 8.96 2.10 9.83
CA PRO A 63 9.72 2.20 11.07
C PRO A 63 8.79 2.05 12.28
N SER A 64 9.26 1.39 13.33
CA SER A 64 8.70 1.45 14.70
C SER A 64 9.65 0.77 15.69
N LYS A 65 9.63 1.22 16.95
CA LYS A 65 10.22 0.49 18.08
C LYS A 65 9.29 -0.56 18.66
N LEU A 66 7.99 -0.46 18.37
CA LEU A 66 7.00 -1.44 18.79
C LEU A 66 7.04 -2.64 17.86
N VAL A 67 6.92 -3.85 18.41
CA VAL A 67 6.98 -5.09 17.61
C VAL A 67 5.72 -5.26 16.74
N ARG A 68 4.57 -4.74 17.20
CA ARG A 68 3.25 -4.86 16.56
C ARG A 68 2.35 -3.67 16.93
N HIS A 69 1.20 -3.58 16.26
CA HIS A 69 0.13 -2.62 16.55
C HIS A 69 0.57 -1.16 16.55
N PHE A 70 1.59 -0.84 15.74
CA PHE A 70 2.20 0.48 15.60
C PHE A 70 1.62 1.29 14.44
N LEU A 71 0.92 0.62 13.51
CA LEU A 71 0.09 1.27 12.51
C LEU A 71 -1.28 1.59 13.12
N ALA A 72 -1.64 2.86 13.13
CA ALA A 72 -2.97 3.33 13.52
C ALA A 72 -3.95 3.26 12.35
N ARG A 73 -3.50 3.68 11.15
CA ARG A 73 -4.33 3.81 9.95
C ARG A 73 -3.49 3.75 8.69
N VAL A 74 -4.06 3.20 7.62
CA VAL A 74 -3.51 3.32 6.25
C VAL A 74 -4.59 3.92 5.36
N VAL A 75 -4.26 4.97 4.62
CA VAL A 75 -5.13 5.56 3.60
C VAL A 75 -4.45 5.43 2.25
N VAL A 76 -5.19 4.88 1.30
CA VAL A 76 -4.77 4.76 -0.10
C VAL A 76 -5.63 5.69 -0.93
N ASP A 77 -5.00 6.62 -1.64
CA ASP A 77 -5.65 7.43 -2.65
C ASP A 77 -5.20 6.98 -4.04
N THR A 78 -6.14 6.80 -4.96
CA THR A 78 -5.86 6.51 -6.36
C THR A 78 -6.61 7.46 -7.25
N ASP A 79 -6.16 7.65 -8.47
CA ASP A 79 -6.86 8.40 -9.51
C ASP A 79 -6.64 7.69 -10.84
N SER A 80 -7.66 6.95 -11.25
CA SER A 80 -7.57 6.01 -12.38
C SER A 80 -8.90 5.83 -13.10
N HIS A 81 -8.84 5.20 -14.26
CA HIS A 81 -10.00 4.74 -15.01
C HIS A 81 -9.66 3.50 -15.86
N ASP A 82 -10.68 2.84 -16.42
CA ASP A 82 -10.47 1.71 -17.33
C ASP A 82 -10.39 2.16 -18.80
N GLN A 83 -10.36 1.25 -19.77
CA GLN A 83 -10.23 1.60 -21.20
C GLN A 83 -11.37 2.48 -21.76
N GLY A 84 -12.48 2.64 -21.04
CA GLY A 84 -13.53 3.56 -21.41
C GLY A 84 -14.54 3.03 -22.41
N TRP A 85 -14.54 1.72 -22.63
CA TRP A 85 -15.53 1.04 -23.44
C TRP A 85 -15.58 -0.43 -23.03
N SER A 86 -16.71 -1.07 -23.28
CA SER A 86 -16.87 -2.50 -23.07
C SER A 86 -17.86 -3.10 -24.05
N SER A 87 -17.57 -4.32 -24.49
CA SER A 87 -18.48 -5.16 -25.27
C SER A 87 -19.31 -6.10 -24.39
N ASP A 88 -19.27 -5.94 -23.07
CA ASP A 88 -20.05 -6.75 -22.14
C ASP A 88 -21.55 -6.70 -22.50
N PRO A 89 -22.23 -7.87 -22.59
CA PRO A 89 -23.65 -7.92 -22.88
C PRO A 89 -24.51 -7.26 -21.79
N MET A 90 -24.02 -7.21 -20.55
CA MET A 90 -24.71 -6.61 -19.40
C MET A 90 -24.55 -5.09 -19.41
N ARG A 91 -25.29 -4.42 -20.29
CA ARG A 91 -25.17 -2.98 -20.54
C ARG A 91 -25.45 -2.11 -19.32
N GLU A 92 -26.25 -2.57 -18.38
CA GLU A 92 -26.55 -1.88 -17.12
C GLU A 92 -25.34 -1.74 -16.18
N TRP A 93 -24.28 -2.53 -16.39
CA TRP A 93 -23.05 -2.43 -15.60
C TRP A 93 -22.15 -1.30 -16.07
N ILE A 94 -22.30 -0.84 -17.31
CA ILE A 94 -21.52 0.26 -17.86
C ILE A 94 -21.81 1.55 -17.07
N GLY A 95 -20.75 2.24 -16.64
CA GLY A 95 -20.84 3.41 -15.78
C GLY A 95 -20.97 3.10 -14.29
N THR A 96 -20.94 1.82 -13.90
CA THR A 96 -20.90 1.37 -12.50
C THR A 96 -19.55 0.72 -12.17
N TYR A 97 -19.35 0.26 -10.93
CA TYR A 97 -18.18 -0.53 -10.57
C TYR A 97 -18.29 -2.02 -10.93
N GLN A 98 -19.47 -2.48 -11.35
CA GLN A 98 -19.68 -3.88 -11.69
C GLN A 98 -19.10 -4.18 -13.07
N GLY A 99 -18.44 -5.33 -13.21
CA GLY A 99 -17.89 -5.79 -14.49
C GLY A 99 -16.67 -5.02 -14.99
N SER A 100 -16.07 -4.14 -14.19
CA SER A 100 -14.74 -3.62 -14.51
C SER A 100 -13.69 -4.70 -14.21
N TYR A 101 -12.80 -4.94 -15.16
CA TYR A 101 -11.65 -5.84 -14.97
C TYR A 101 -10.36 -5.06 -14.74
N THR A 102 -10.48 -3.92 -14.07
CA THR A 102 -9.34 -3.14 -13.59
C THR A 102 -9.60 -2.71 -12.15
N TRP A 103 -8.62 -2.91 -11.28
CA TRP A 103 -8.77 -2.66 -9.85
C TRP A 103 -7.44 -2.39 -9.18
N TRP A 104 -7.52 -2.10 -7.89
CA TRP A 104 -6.38 -1.86 -7.02
C TRP A 104 -6.34 -2.89 -5.89
N GLU A 105 -5.13 -3.32 -5.52
CA GLU A 105 -4.88 -4.17 -4.35
C GLU A 105 -3.79 -3.53 -3.49
N LEU A 106 -3.86 -3.71 -2.17
CA LEU A 106 -2.77 -3.38 -1.25
C LEU A 106 -2.25 -4.68 -0.64
N SER A 107 -0.93 -4.83 -0.58
CA SER A 107 -0.30 -5.94 0.13
C SER A 107 0.71 -5.46 1.17
N LEU A 108 0.92 -6.30 2.17
CA LEU A 108 1.97 -6.19 3.17
C LEU A 108 3.05 -7.21 2.83
N HIS A 109 4.30 -6.77 2.74
CA HIS A 109 5.44 -7.63 2.47
C HIS A 109 6.46 -7.55 3.61
N ARG A 110 7.06 -8.69 3.94
CA ARG A 110 8.04 -8.83 5.02
C ARG A 110 9.39 -9.25 4.46
N LYS A 111 10.47 -8.60 4.91
CA LYS A 111 11.83 -8.98 4.51
C LYS A 111 12.12 -10.40 4.98
N ASP A 112 12.64 -11.22 4.07
CA ASP A 112 13.04 -12.59 4.38
C ASP A 112 14.30 -12.55 5.26
N PRO A 113 14.35 -13.31 6.37
CA PRO A 113 15.50 -13.30 7.28
C PRO A 113 16.78 -13.84 6.63
N GLU A 114 16.65 -14.68 5.59
CA GLU A 114 17.76 -15.29 4.87
C GLU A 114 18.10 -14.56 3.56
N ALA A 115 17.36 -13.50 3.20
CA ALA A 115 17.69 -12.74 2.01
C ALA A 115 19.03 -12.01 2.20
N PRO A 116 19.97 -12.14 1.24
CA PRO A 116 21.21 -11.39 1.30
C PRO A 116 20.91 -9.90 1.33
N ASP A 117 21.62 -9.15 2.17
CA ASP A 117 21.46 -7.70 2.21
C ASP A 117 21.72 -7.11 0.82
N ALA A 118 20.79 -6.26 0.36
CA ALA A 118 20.80 -5.68 -0.99
C ALA A 118 22.08 -4.86 -1.28
N ASP A 119 22.89 -4.57 -0.27
CA ASP A 119 24.13 -3.80 -0.35
C ASP A 119 25.33 -4.60 -0.89
N THR A 120 25.20 -5.90 -1.16
CA THR A 120 26.31 -6.76 -1.64
C THR A 120 26.24 -7.17 -3.11
N ARG A 121 25.31 -6.63 -3.91
CA ARG A 121 25.25 -6.95 -5.35
C ARG A 121 26.02 -5.92 -6.17
N GLU A 122 27.32 -6.15 -6.34
CA GLU A 122 28.02 -5.67 -7.54
C GLU A 122 27.31 -6.27 -8.77
N ALA A 123 27.08 -5.42 -9.76
CA ALA A 123 26.32 -5.75 -10.96
C ALA A 123 27.04 -6.79 -11.83
N GLU A 124 26.78 -8.07 -11.61
CA GLU A 124 27.06 -9.09 -12.62
C GLU A 124 25.85 -9.21 -13.56
N ALA A 125 26.06 -8.84 -14.82
CA ALA A 125 25.06 -8.94 -15.87
C ALA A 125 24.72 -10.42 -16.16
N PRO A 126 23.44 -10.81 -16.33
CA PRO A 126 23.10 -12.18 -16.65
C PRO A 126 23.46 -12.48 -18.12
N GLY A 127 24.15 -13.61 -18.33
CA GLY A 127 24.38 -14.19 -19.65
C GLY A 127 23.09 -14.74 -20.28
N PRO A 128 23.07 -14.97 -21.61
CA PRO A 128 21.86 -15.33 -22.33
C PRO A 128 21.77 -16.84 -22.45
N ASP A 129 21.03 -17.49 -21.54
CA ASP A 129 20.30 -18.75 -21.80
C ASP A 129 19.76 -19.29 -20.47
N ASP A 130 18.47 -19.06 -20.20
CA ASP A 130 17.54 -20.13 -19.84
C ASP A 130 16.10 -19.62 -19.91
N THR A 131 15.37 -20.01 -20.94
CA THR A 131 13.94 -19.76 -21.07
C THR A 131 13.17 -20.93 -20.45
N SER A 132 12.72 -20.77 -19.21
CA SER A 132 11.61 -21.57 -18.69
C SER A 132 10.73 -20.73 -17.77
N GLU A 133 9.44 -20.71 -18.13
CA GLU A 133 8.26 -20.24 -17.40
C GLU A 133 8.26 -18.78 -16.94
N ALA A 134 7.22 -18.05 -17.32
CA ALA A 134 6.95 -16.68 -16.86
C ALA A 134 6.56 -16.73 -15.37
N ASP A 135 7.54 -17.01 -14.51
CA ASP A 135 7.47 -16.72 -13.09
C ASP A 135 7.16 -15.23 -12.97
N GLU A 136 6.01 -14.91 -12.38
CA GLU A 136 5.65 -13.57 -11.94
C GLU A 136 6.82 -13.04 -11.10
N ALA A 137 7.69 -12.24 -11.71
CA ALA A 137 8.87 -11.73 -11.05
C ALA A 137 8.43 -11.04 -9.76
N ASN A 138 8.80 -11.62 -8.61
CA ASN A 138 8.51 -11.03 -7.30
C ASN A 138 9.04 -9.58 -7.36
N PRO A 139 8.18 -8.56 -7.33
CA PRO A 139 8.62 -7.18 -7.57
C PRO A 139 9.47 -6.66 -6.43
N MET A 140 9.56 -7.42 -5.33
CA MET A 140 10.43 -7.11 -4.22
C MET A 140 11.24 -8.35 -3.81
N PRO A 141 12.38 -8.61 -4.50
CA PRO A 141 13.25 -9.74 -4.18
C PRO A 141 13.72 -9.69 -2.72
N GLY A 142 13.65 -10.83 -2.03
CA GLY A 142 13.99 -10.93 -0.60
C GLY A 142 12.89 -10.44 0.35
N TYR A 143 11.67 -10.28 -0.16
CA TYR A 143 10.48 -10.09 0.65
C TYR A 143 9.40 -11.11 0.29
N THR A 144 8.69 -11.58 1.31
CA THR A 144 7.52 -12.46 1.19
C THR A 144 6.24 -11.66 1.42
N GLU A 145 5.23 -11.87 0.58
CA GLU A 145 3.88 -11.32 0.78
C GLU A 145 3.21 -11.99 1.99
N VAL A 146 2.77 -11.18 2.95
CA VAL A 146 2.10 -11.64 4.19
C VAL A 146 0.59 -11.55 4.04
N HIS A 147 0.11 -10.42 3.50
CA HIS A 147 -1.31 -10.14 3.28
C HIS A 147 -1.47 -9.46 1.93
N ARG A 148 -2.59 -9.72 1.26
CA ARG A 148 -3.05 -8.95 0.10
C ARG A 148 -4.55 -8.75 0.21
N THR A 149 -4.99 -7.54 -0.09
CA THR A 149 -6.40 -7.16 0.00
C THR A 149 -6.80 -6.34 -1.21
N HIS A 150 -7.93 -6.72 -1.79
CA HIS A 150 -8.60 -5.97 -2.84
C HIS A 150 -9.15 -4.65 -2.27
N LEU A 151 -8.86 -3.53 -2.94
CA LEU A 151 -9.33 -2.20 -2.53
C LEU A 151 -10.61 -1.79 -3.28
N THR A 152 -10.49 -1.54 -4.59
CA THR A 152 -11.60 -1.02 -5.39
C THR A 152 -11.39 -1.23 -6.88
N HIS A 153 -12.49 -1.30 -7.62
CA HIS A 153 -12.49 -1.35 -9.09
C HIS A 153 -12.57 0.06 -9.67
N ASN A 154 -12.13 0.23 -10.92
CA ASN A 154 -12.49 1.40 -11.70
C ASN A 154 -13.97 1.33 -12.14
N ILE A 155 -14.50 2.44 -12.62
CA ILE A 155 -15.83 2.48 -13.23
C ILE A 155 -15.75 1.81 -14.61
N HIS A 156 -16.58 0.79 -14.81
CA HIS A 156 -16.68 -0.02 -16.02
C HIS A 156 -17.05 0.83 -17.24
N GLY A 157 -16.18 0.81 -18.26
CA GLY A 157 -16.40 1.42 -19.56
C GLY A 157 -16.36 2.94 -19.51
N SER A 158 -15.59 3.52 -18.58
CA SER A 158 -15.47 4.97 -18.39
C SER A 158 -14.05 5.48 -18.67
N ARG A 159 -13.94 6.58 -19.43
CA ARG A 159 -12.66 7.31 -19.62
C ARG A 159 -12.43 8.39 -18.57
N ASP A 160 -13.40 8.63 -17.72
CA ASP A 160 -13.32 9.67 -16.72
C ASP A 160 -12.48 9.18 -15.54
N TYR A 161 -11.33 9.80 -15.35
CA TYR A 161 -10.52 9.63 -14.15
C TYR A 161 -11.37 9.81 -12.89
N ARG A 162 -11.33 8.80 -12.02
CA ARG A 162 -12.02 8.80 -10.74
C ARG A 162 -11.01 8.70 -9.63
N ARG A 163 -11.12 9.61 -8.66
CA ARG A 163 -10.38 9.52 -7.40
C ARG A 163 -11.11 8.61 -6.42
N HIS A 164 -10.39 7.65 -5.87
CA HIS A 164 -10.84 6.81 -4.75
C HIS A 164 -9.95 7.04 -3.54
N THR A 165 -10.56 7.00 -2.35
CA THR A 165 -9.86 7.07 -1.06
C THR A 165 -10.35 5.89 -0.24
N ILE A 166 -9.45 4.94 0.04
CA ILE A 166 -9.73 3.74 0.83
C ILE A 166 -8.97 3.85 2.14
N THR A 167 -9.67 3.64 3.25
CA THR A 167 -9.08 3.67 4.59
C THR A 167 -9.12 2.28 5.19
N LEU A 168 -7.96 1.79 5.62
CA LEU A 168 -7.82 0.57 6.41
C LEU A 168 -7.57 0.99 7.87
N GLU A 169 -8.46 0.56 8.74
CA GLU A 169 -8.40 0.81 10.18
C GLU A 169 -7.62 -0.30 10.89
N ARG A 170 -7.38 -0.11 12.19
CA ARG A 170 -6.46 -0.92 13.00
C ARG A 170 -6.81 -2.41 13.08
N ASP A 171 -8.09 -2.75 12.92
CA ASP A 171 -8.60 -4.13 12.93
C ASP A 171 -8.40 -4.85 11.59
N HIS A 172 -7.91 -4.16 10.56
CA HIS A 172 -7.59 -4.79 9.29
C HIS A 172 -6.34 -5.68 9.41
N PRO A 173 -6.32 -6.90 8.86
CA PRO A 173 -5.20 -7.84 9.00
C PRO A 173 -3.82 -7.27 8.59
N ILE A 174 -3.77 -6.45 7.53
CA ILE A 174 -2.56 -5.72 7.12
C ILE A 174 -1.96 -4.90 8.28
N LEU A 175 -2.80 -4.22 9.08
CA LEU A 175 -2.33 -3.37 10.17
C LEU A 175 -2.06 -4.19 11.44
N GLU A 176 -2.88 -5.20 11.71
CA GLU A 176 -2.74 -6.08 12.87
C GLU A 176 -1.42 -6.89 12.84
N ASP A 177 -1.06 -7.40 11.66
CA ASP A 177 0.12 -8.25 11.47
C ASP A 177 1.38 -7.54 11.02
N ALA A 178 1.31 -6.22 10.79
CA ALA A 178 2.47 -5.41 10.44
C ALA A 178 3.56 -5.51 11.51
N ARG A 179 4.79 -5.63 11.05
CA ARG A 179 6.01 -5.58 11.84
C ARG A 179 6.92 -4.45 11.35
N PRO A 180 7.79 -3.92 12.23
CA PRO A 180 8.84 -3.01 11.79
C PRO A 180 9.66 -3.61 10.65
N GLY A 181 9.93 -2.80 9.63
CA GLY A 181 10.65 -3.22 8.42
C GLY A 181 9.76 -3.81 7.31
N ASP A 182 8.49 -4.12 7.59
CA ASP A 182 7.55 -4.51 6.54
C ASP A 182 7.32 -3.34 5.56
N VAL A 183 6.90 -3.65 4.34
CA VAL A 183 6.64 -2.68 3.26
C VAL A 183 5.21 -2.86 2.75
N LEU A 184 4.51 -1.74 2.50
CA LEU A 184 3.23 -1.77 1.81
C LEU A 184 3.43 -1.56 0.31
N CYS A 185 2.80 -2.40 -0.50
CA CYS A 185 2.82 -2.35 -1.96
C CYS A 185 1.41 -2.15 -2.50
N LEU A 186 1.22 -1.14 -3.34
CA LEU A 186 -0.04 -0.86 -4.04
C LEU A 186 0.07 -1.35 -5.48
N TRP A 187 -0.88 -2.21 -5.87
CA TRP A 187 -0.88 -2.92 -7.13
C TRP A 187 -1.95 -2.41 -8.05
N ALA A 188 -1.56 -2.04 -9.27
CA ALA A 188 -2.48 -1.79 -10.35
C ALA A 188 -2.77 -3.10 -11.07
N ARG A 189 -4.05 -3.46 -11.16
CA ARG A 189 -4.50 -4.71 -11.78
C ARG A 189 -5.27 -4.45 -13.05
N THR A 190 -5.08 -5.35 -14.02
CA THR A 190 -5.96 -5.54 -15.17
C THR A 190 -6.18 -7.03 -15.39
N GLN A 191 -7.33 -7.40 -15.93
CA GLN A 191 -7.60 -8.76 -16.40
C GLN A 191 -8.12 -8.74 -17.83
N PHE A 192 -7.62 -9.67 -18.64
CA PHE A 192 -7.79 -9.83 -20.09
C PHE A 192 -7.07 -8.79 -20.96
N MET A 193 -6.67 -9.24 -22.16
CA MET A 193 -5.85 -8.46 -23.10
C MET A 193 -6.47 -7.14 -23.58
N ALA A 194 -7.80 -7.03 -23.62
CA ALA A 194 -8.50 -5.83 -24.12
C ALA A 194 -8.74 -4.76 -23.04
N TRP A 195 -8.44 -5.07 -21.78
CA TRP A 195 -8.61 -4.15 -20.67
C TRP A 195 -7.31 -3.40 -20.36
N ALA A 196 -7.49 -2.15 -19.94
CA ALA A 196 -6.37 -1.27 -19.62
C ALA A 196 -6.72 -0.41 -18.40
N ASN A 197 -5.81 -0.34 -17.43
CA ASN A 197 -5.93 0.53 -16.25
C ASN A 197 -5.04 1.76 -16.47
N PHE A 198 -5.68 2.91 -16.64
CA PHE A 198 -5.03 4.20 -16.79
C PHE A 198 -4.94 4.87 -15.43
N VAL A 199 -3.73 5.19 -15.00
CA VAL A 199 -3.43 5.75 -13.68
C VAL A 199 -2.70 7.06 -13.88
N ARG A 200 -3.12 8.11 -13.16
CA ARG A 200 -2.39 9.39 -13.12
C ARG A 200 -1.80 9.72 -11.76
N TYR A 201 -2.33 9.08 -10.71
CA TYR A 201 -1.97 9.39 -9.34
C TYR A 201 -2.25 8.21 -8.42
N ALA A 202 -1.31 7.98 -7.50
CA ALA A 202 -1.52 7.12 -6.35
C ALA A 202 -0.76 7.67 -5.13
N ARG A 203 -1.29 7.44 -3.93
CA ARG A 203 -0.65 7.77 -2.67
C ARG A 203 -0.98 6.73 -1.63
N ILE A 204 0.04 6.33 -0.87
CA ILE A 204 -0.12 5.61 0.40
C ILE A 204 0.22 6.61 1.51
N SER A 205 -0.69 6.76 2.46
CA SER A 205 -0.46 7.49 3.72
C SER A 205 -0.62 6.52 4.87
N VAL A 206 0.38 6.45 5.74
CA VAL A 206 0.36 5.61 6.94
C VAL A 206 0.47 6.50 8.18
N TRP A 207 -0.30 6.18 9.21
CA TRP A 207 -0.23 6.80 10.52
C TRP A 207 0.43 5.81 11.46
N LEU A 208 1.64 6.14 11.88
CA LEU A 208 2.51 5.35 12.74
C LEU A 208 2.47 5.87 14.16
N ASP A 209 2.87 5.05 15.12
CA ASP A 209 3.25 5.54 16.43
C ASP A 209 4.37 6.60 16.33
N TRP A 210 4.49 7.45 17.33
CA TRP A 210 5.47 8.53 17.31
C TRP A 210 6.90 8.09 17.63
N ASP A 211 7.07 6.88 18.18
CA ASP A 211 8.38 6.31 18.48
C ASP A 211 9.02 5.59 17.27
N ALA A 212 8.35 5.65 16.12
CA ALA A 212 8.82 5.24 14.78
C ALA A 212 9.86 6.18 14.16
#